data_AF-A0A957FBW2-F1
#
_entry.id   AF-A0A957FBW2-F1
#
_cell.length_a   1.000
_cell.length_b   1.000
_cell.length_c   1.000
_cell.angle_alpha   90.00
_cell.angle_beta   90.00
_cell.angle_gamma   90.00
#
_symmetry.space_group_name_H-M   'P 1'
#
loop_
_entity.id
_entity.type
_entity.pdbx_description
1 polymer ?
#
loop_
_entity_poly.entity_id
_entity_poly.type
_entity_poly.pdbx_seq_one_letter_code
_entity_poly.pdbx_strand_id
1 'polypeptide(L)' 'MYIGDYLGRRAIYSPDALAIVDAGKSPVWRLTFAQMNERANRLANWLQQEAGIGYGDRVAILA' A
#
# COMPACT_ATOMS: atom_id res chain seq x y z
N MET A 1 -0.04 -14.91 -11.35
CA MET A 1 0.08 -14.04 -10.16
C MET A 1 0.19 -12.61 -10.66
N TYR A 2 -0.81 -11.76 -10.44
CA TYR A 2 -0.69 -10.33 -10.77
C TYR A 2 0.10 -9.66 -9.64
N ILE A 3 1.26 -9.09 -9.97
CA ILE A 3 2.18 -8.45 -9.00
C ILE A 3 1.47 -7.40 -8.12
N GLY A 4 0.41 -6.74 -8.62
CA GLY A 4 -0.34 -5.72 -7.88
C GLY A 4 -1.41 -6.22 -6.89
N ASP A 5 -1.83 -7.49 -6.95
CA ASP A 5 -3.00 -7.98 -6.18
C ASP A 5 -2.58 -8.89 -4.99
N TYR A 6 -1.37 -8.71 -4.47
CA TYR A 6 -0.94 -9.42 -3.27
C TYR A 6 -1.54 -8.80 -2.00
N LEU A 7 -1.47 -7.47 -1.87
CA LEU A 7 -2.00 -6.74 -0.72
C LEU A 7 -3.52 -6.88 -0.60
N GLY A 8 -4.25 -6.80 -1.72
CA GLY A 8 -5.71 -6.98 -1.75
C GLY A 8 -6.12 -8.37 -1.25
N ARG A 9 -5.51 -9.43 -1.78
CA ARG A 9 -5.74 -10.81 -1.29
C ARG A 9 -5.40 -10.99 0.17
N ARG A 10 -4.27 -10.44 0.64
CA ARG A 10 -3.87 -10.57 2.05
C ARG A 10 -4.80 -9.80 2.99
N ALA A 11 -5.34 -8.66 2.57
CA ALA A 11 -6.34 -7.95 3.33
C ALA A 11 -7.65 -8.74 3.48
N ILE A 12 -7.95 -9.69 2.58
CA ILE A 12 -9.10 -10.60 2.70
C ILE A 12 -8.77 -11.82 3.56
N TYR A 13 -7.69 -12.52 3.24
CA TYR A 13 -7.40 -13.84 3.83
C TYR A 13 -6.63 -13.76 5.15
N SER A 14 -5.97 -12.65 5.44
CA SER A 14 -5.13 -12.49 6.64
C SER A 14 -5.05 -11.01 7.07
N PRO A 15 -6.18 -10.31 7.28
CA PRO A 15 -6.24 -8.86 7.49
C PRO A 15 -5.38 -8.39 8.66
N ASP A 16 -5.37 -9.14 9.75
CA ASP A 16 -4.71 -8.78 11.01
C ASP A 16 -3.26 -9.26 11.08
N ALA A 17 -2.81 -10.04 10.09
CA ALA A 17 -1.42 -10.49 10.04
C ALA A 17 -0.49 -9.30 9.75
N LEU A 18 0.69 -9.33 10.37
CA LEU A 18 1.71 -8.30 10.22
C LEU A 18 2.22 -8.26 8.76
N ALA A 19 2.21 -7.08 8.16
CA ALA A 19 2.67 -6.83 6.80
C ALA A 19 4.01 -6.08 6.75
N ILE A 20 4.11 -4.97 7.52
CA ILE A 20 5.27 -4.09 7.52
C ILE A 20 5.77 -3.88 8.96
N VAL A 21 7.09 -3.88 9.11
CA VAL A 21 7.80 -3.36 10.28
C VAL A 21 8.76 -2.29 9.81
N ASP A 22 8.53 -1.06 10.25
CA ASP A 22 9.42 0.07 10.01
C ASP A 22 10.23 0.33 11.28
N ALA A 23 11.44 -0.22 11.28
CA ALA A 23 12.39 -0.11 12.39
C ALA A 23 13.09 1.25 12.47
N GLY A 24 12.94 2.10 11.44
CA GLY A 24 13.51 3.46 11.43
C GLY A 24 12.70 4.46 12.26
N LYS A 25 11.47 4.11 12.66
CA LYS A 25 10.62 4.94 13.51
C LYS A 25 10.78 4.61 14.99
N SER A 26 10.64 5.63 15.83
CA SER A 26 10.57 5.50 17.28
C SER A 26 9.25 6.10 17.78
N PRO A 27 8.30 5.27 18.29
CA PRO A 27 8.38 3.82 18.42
C PRO A 27 8.37 3.08 17.08
N VAL A 28 8.88 1.84 17.06
CA VAL A 28 8.87 0.95 15.88
C VAL A 28 7.46 0.88 15.34
N TRP A 29 7.32 1.20 14.06
CA TRP A 29 6.01 1.30 13.46
C TRP A 29 5.65 -0.01 12.76
N ARG A 30 4.40 -0.46 12.94
CA ARG A 30 3.93 -1.77 12.48
C ARG A 30 2.59 -1.59 11.80
N LEU A 31 2.40 -2.28 10.68
CA LEU A 31 1.14 -2.27 9.94
C LEU A 31 0.67 -3.70 9.67
N THR A 32 -0.62 -3.95 9.85
CA THR A 32 -1.28 -5.16 9.37
C THR A 32 -1.52 -5.09 7.86
N PHE A 33 -1.86 -6.21 7.23
CA PHE A 33 -2.23 -6.22 5.80
C PHE A 33 -3.43 -5.34 5.50
N ALA A 34 -4.46 -5.32 6.36
CA ALA A 34 -5.60 -4.43 6.19
C ALA A 34 -5.19 -2.95 6.21
N GLN A 35 -4.37 -2.54 7.18
CA GLN A 35 -3.89 -1.16 7.32
C GLN A 35 -3.00 -0.74 6.15
N MET A 36 -2.12 -1.64 5.69
CA MET A 36 -1.24 -1.36 4.56
C MET A 36 -2.03 -1.22 3.25
N ASN A 37 -2.99 -2.11 3.00
CA ASN A 37 -3.84 -2.06 1.82
C ASN A 37 -4.70 -0.80 1.79
N GLU A 38 -5.29 -0.40 2.91
CA GLU A 38 -6.07 0.84 3.02
C GLU A 38 -5.21 2.07 2.67
N ARG A 39 -3.97 2.14 3.19
CA ARG A 39 -3.02 3.22 2.89
C ARG A 39 -2.65 3.25 1.41
N ALA A 40 -2.35 2.10 0.82
CA ALA A 40 -2.03 1.99 -0.60
C ALA A 40 -3.21 2.47 -1.47
N ASN A 41 -4.45 2.09 -1.12
CA ASN A 41 -5.64 2.52 -1.84
C ASN A 41 -5.92 4.02 -1.70
N ARG A 42 -5.71 4.61 -0.52
CA ARG A 42 -5.81 6.07 -0.36
C ARG A 42 -4.82 6.81 -1.27
N LEU A 43 -3.58 6.34 -1.34
CA LEU A 43 -2.58 6.91 -2.25
C LEU A 43 -2.98 6.71 -3.72
N ALA A 44 -3.45 5.52 -4.09
CA ALA A 44 -3.89 5.23 -5.46
C ALA A 44 -5.05 6.12 -5.90
N ASN A 45 -6.04 6.32 -5.03
CA ASN A 45 -7.17 7.21 -5.29
C ASN A 45 -6.72 8.66 -5.47
N TRP A 46 -5.79 9.14 -4.63
CA TRP A 46 -5.24 10.48 -4.77
C TRP A 46 -4.43 10.63 -6.07
N LEU A 47 -3.57 9.65 -6.41
CA LEU A 47 -2.79 9.66 -7.64
C LEU A 47 -3.70 9.72 -8.87
N GLN A 48 -4.81 8.99 -8.86
CA GLN A 48 -5.77 8.99 -9.95
C GLN A 48 -6.58 10.31 -10.01
N GLN A 49 -7.14 10.75 -8.89
CA GLN A 49 -8.12 11.85 -8.85
C GLN A 49 -7.45 13.23 -8.88
N GLU A 50 -6.38 13.41 -8.11
CA GLU A 50 -5.74 14.71 -7.91
C GLU A 50 -4.51 14.88 -8.80
N ALA A 51 -3.69 13.84 -8.94
CA ALA A 51 -2.48 13.90 -9.79
C ALA A 51 -2.74 13.47 -11.25
N GLY A 52 -3.94 12.97 -11.56
CA GLY A 52 -4.35 12.62 -12.93
C GLY A 52 -3.64 11.39 -13.52
N ILE A 53 -3.03 10.54 -12.70
CA ILE A 53 -2.27 9.38 -13.14
C ILE A 53 -3.20 8.28 -13.67
N GLY A 54 -2.90 7.80 -14.87
CA GLY A 54 -3.62 6.75 -15.57
C GLY A 54 -2.82 5.47 -15.80
N TYR A 55 -3.45 4.53 -16.50
CA TYR A 55 -2.80 3.29 -16.91
C TYR A 55 -1.67 3.56 -17.91
N GLY A 56 -0.49 3.03 -17.64
CA GLY A 56 0.70 3.18 -18.49
C GLY A 56 1.57 4.40 -18.17
N ASP A 57 1.08 5.29 -17.31
CA ASP A 57 1.87 6.44 -16.85
C ASP A 57 3.00 6.00 -15.92
N ARG A 58 4.09 6.78 -15.94
CA ARG A 58 5.31 6.51 -15.18
C ARG A 58 5.35 7.42 -13.97
N VAL A 59 5.43 6.83 -12.79
CA VAL A 59 5.53 7.55 -11.51
C VAL A 59 6.91 7.31 -10.92
N ALA A 60 7.67 8.39 -10.67
CA ALA A 60 8.94 8.29 -9.96
C ALA A 60 8.67 8.14 -8.45
N ILE A 61 9.39 7.21 -7.82
CA ILE A 61 9.41 7.08 -6.36
C ILE A 61 10.76 7.59 -5.86
N LEU A 62 10.73 8.62 -5.02
CA LEU A 62 11.87 9.09 -4.25
C LEU A 62 11.52 8.85 -2.78
N ALA A 63 12.20 7.89 -2.16
CA ALA A 63 11.92 7.39 -0.81
C ALA A 63 13.18 7.32 0.03
#